data_AF-A0A521LJ15-F1
#
_entry.id   AF-A0A521LJ15-F1
#
_cell.length_a   1.000
_cell.length_b   1.000
_cell.length_c   1.000
_cell.angle_alpha   90.00
_cell.angle_beta   90.00
_cell.angle_gamma   90.00
#
_symmetry.space_group_name_H-M   'P 1'
#
loop_
_entity.id
_entity.type
_entity.pdbx_description
1 polymer ?
#
loop_
_entity_poly.entity_id
_entity_poly.type
_entity_poly.pdbx_seq_one_letter_code
_entity_poly.pdbx_strand_id
1 'polypeptide(L)'
;MLTKFWGMDIHPSVQFSLSTRFDKTYPKGVHVAENTYIAFDVAILAHDRTRGMYRHTRIGKNCFIGARSLIMPGVTIGDECIVGAGSVVVKDVPFRTIVAGNPAVPIKTGVPLVAYGAYETADAARSDFWAKENAGLNGDDGRSS
;
A
#
# COMPACT_ATOMS: atom_id res chain seq x y z
N MET A 1 1.13 -0.80 -19.41
CA MET A 1 2.05 -1.84 -19.91
C MET A 1 1.79 -3.20 -19.26
N LEU A 2 1.68 -3.30 -17.92
CA LEU A 2 1.37 -4.58 -17.23
C LEU A 2 -0.08 -5.04 -17.41
N THR A 3 -1.05 -4.13 -17.32
CA THR A 3 -2.50 -4.44 -17.41
C THR A 3 -2.92 -5.04 -18.74
N LYS A 4 -2.52 -4.42 -19.85
CA LYS A 4 -2.86 -4.90 -21.22
C LYS A 4 -2.19 -6.22 -21.60
N PHE A 5 -1.00 -6.52 -21.06
CA PHE A 5 -0.24 -7.70 -21.46
C PHE A 5 -0.44 -8.90 -20.52
N TRP A 6 -0.58 -8.67 -19.21
CA TRP A 6 -0.73 -9.74 -18.21
C TRP A 6 -2.18 -9.91 -17.72
N GLY A 7 -3.11 -9.04 -18.09
CA GLY A 7 -4.52 -9.13 -17.69
C GLY A 7 -4.81 -8.67 -16.26
N MET A 8 -3.84 -8.03 -15.58
CA MET A 8 -4.05 -7.36 -14.29
C MET A 8 -4.96 -6.14 -14.46
N ASP A 9 -5.69 -5.78 -13.41
CA ASP A 9 -6.48 -4.55 -13.34
C ASP A 9 -5.79 -3.54 -12.40
N ILE A 10 -4.96 -2.66 -12.96
CA ILE A 10 -4.20 -1.67 -12.19
C ILE A 10 -4.49 -0.30 -12.80
N HIS A 11 -5.10 0.59 -12.02
CA HIS A 11 -5.45 1.91 -12.47
C HIS A 11 -4.19 2.69 -12.92
N PRO A 12 -4.22 3.50 -14.01
CA PRO A 12 -3.04 4.21 -14.51
C PRO A 12 -2.39 5.18 -13.54
N SER A 13 -3.12 5.67 -12.53
CA SER A 13 -2.59 6.58 -11.51
C SER A 13 -1.89 5.88 -10.34
N VAL A 14 -1.91 4.54 -10.29
CA VAL A 14 -1.20 3.79 -9.26
C VAL A 14 0.29 4.03 -9.39
N GLN A 15 0.92 4.36 -8.27
CA GLN A 15 2.36 4.46 -8.16
C GLN A 15 2.88 3.27 -7.39
N PHE A 16 3.94 2.63 -7.90
CA PHE A 16 4.53 1.49 -7.25
C PHE A 16 6.03 1.43 -7.50
N SER A 17 6.76 0.90 -6.52
CA SER A 17 8.19 0.63 -6.70
C SER A 17 8.42 -0.43 -7.79
N LEU A 18 9.51 -0.30 -8.55
CA LEU A 18 9.94 -1.31 -9.52
C LEU A 18 10.19 -2.69 -8.90
N SER A 19 10.43 -2.77 -7.59
CA SER A 19 10.58 -4.03 -6.85
C SER A 19 9.26 -4.67 -6.40
N THR A 20 8.12 -4.03 -6.67
CA THR A 20 6.80 -4.59 -6.34
C THR A 20 6.58 -5.90 -7.09
N ARG A 21 6.23 -6.95 -6.35
CA ARG A 21 5.97 -8.28 -6.88
C ARG A 21 4.47 -8.49 -7.00
N PHE A 22 3.94 -8.26 -8.19
CA PHE A 22 2.60 -8.69 -8.55
C PHE A 22 2.60 -10.19 -8.88
N ASP A 23 1.52 -10.87 -8.53
CA ASP A 23 1.31 -12.27 -8.88
C ASP A 23 1.31 -12.49 -10.40
N LYS A 24 2.32 -13.19 -10.92
CA LYS A 24 2.42 -13.52 -12.34
C LYS A 24 1.79 -14.86 -12.70
N THR A 25 1.44 -15.69 -11.72
CA THR A 25 0.80 -16.99 -11.94
C THR A 25 -0.71 -16.82 -12.13
N TYR A 26 -1.33 -15.90 -11.40
CA TYR A 26 -2.74 -15.52 -11.59
C TYR A 26 -2.93 -14.01 -11.72
N PRO A 27 -2.36 -13.39 -12.77
CA PRO A 27 -2.29 -11.93 -12.89
C PRO A 27 -3.68 -11.26 -12.99
N LYS A 28 -4.66 -11.91 -13.62
CA LYS A 28 -6.06 -11.42 -13.66
C LYS A 28 -6.75 -11.34 -12.29
N GLY A 29 -6.15 -11.95 -11.26
CA GLY A 29 -6.62 -11.86 -9.89
C GLY A 29 -6.09 -10.63 -9.13
N VAL A 30 -5.25 -9.79 -9.72
CA VAL A 30 -4.69 -8.60 -9.06
C VAL A 30 -5.44 -7.35 -9.51
N HIS A 31 -5.99 -6.61 -8.52
CA HIS A 31 -6.82 -5.42 -8.72
C HIS A 31 -6.30 -4.29 -7.83
N VAL A 32 -5.93 -3.14 -8.41
CA VAL A 32 -5.47 -1.95 -7.65
C VAL A 32 -6.15 -0.69 -8.19
N ALA A 33 -6.90 -0.03 -7.34
CA ALA A 33 -7.67 1.16 -7.68
C ALA A 33 -6.82 2.45 -7.62
N GLU A 34 -7.45 3.58 -7.98
CA GLU A 34 -6.78 4.85 -8.23
C GLU A 34 -5.99 5.41 -7.04
N ASN A 35 -4.90 6.11 -7.35
CA ASN A 35 -4.11 6.90 -6.41
C ASN A 35 -3.59 6.10 -5.21
N THR A 36 -3.40 4.80 -5.39
CA THR A 36 -2.77 3.94 -4.40
C THR A 36 -1.27 3.91 -4.63
N TYR A 37 -0.51 4.00 -3.54
CA TYR A 37 0.94 3.86 -3.54
C TYR A 37 1.37 2.50 -2.97
N ILE A 38 2.23 1.80 -3.70
CA ILE A 38 2.79 0.52 -3.29
C ILE A 38 4.31 0.67 -3.13
N ALA A 39 4.78 0.57 -1.89
CA ALA A 39 6.18 0.73 -1.56
C ALA A 39 7.04 -0.46 -2.03
N PHE A 40 8.34 -0.36 -1.84
CA PHE A 40 9.30 -1.36 -2.30
C PHE A 40 9.12 -2.74 -1.67
N ASP A 41 9.39 -3.77 -2.47
CA ASP A 41 9.36 -5.19 -2.09
C ASP A 41 8.02 -5.71 -1.57
N VAL A 42 6.92 -5.01 -1.81
CA VAL A 42 5.57 -5.53 -1.54
C VAL A 42 5.28 -6.71 -2.45
N ALA A 43 4.67 -7.76 -1.92
CA ALA A 43 4.13 -8.87 -2.70
C ALA A 43 2.60 -8.87 -2.63
N ILE A 44 1.95 -8.84 -3.79
CA ILE A 44 0.48 -8.94 -3.91
C ILE A 44 0.18 -10.27 -4.57
N LEU A 45 -0.36 -11.20 -3.79
CA LEU A 45 -0.63 -12.56 -4.21
C LEU A 45 -2.11 -12.71 -4.55
N ALA A 46 -2.39 -13.51 -5.58
CA ALA A 46 -3.71 -13.88 -6.06
C ALA A 46 -3.86 -15.40 -6.22
N HIS A 47 -2.78 -16.18 -6.01
CA HIS A 47 -2.81 -17.63 -5.95
C HIS A 47 -2.07 -18.20 -4.72
N ASP A 48 -2.49 -19.39 -4.29
CA ASP A 48 -1.76 -20.26 -3.36
C ASP A 48 -1.78 -21.69 -3.94
N ARG A 49 -0.62 -22.16 -4.40
CA ARG A 49 -0.48 -23.49 -5.03
C ARG A 49 -0.72 -24.61 -4.03
N THR A 50 -0.34 -24.44 -2.76
CA THR A 50 -0.49 -25.49 -1.74
C THR A 50 -1.96 -25.77 -1.43
N ARG A 51 -2.81 -24.75 -1.61
CA ARG A 51 -4.27 -24.85 -1.43
C ARG A 51 -5.05 -24.94 -2.74
N GLY A 52 -4.38 -24.99 -3.89
CA GLY A 52 -5.04 -24.94 -5.21
C GLY A 52 -5.93 -23.70 -5.39
N MET A 53 -5.59 -22.60 -4.71
CA MET A 53 -6.46 -21.44 -4.59
C MET A 53 -6.07 -20.37 -5.63
N TYR A 54 -7.07 -19.88 -6.35
CA TYR A 54 -6.98 -18.75 -7.27
C TYR A 54 -8.09 -17.77 -6.92
N ARG A 55 -7.73 -16.55 -6.52
CA ARG A 55 -8.66 -15.57 -5.96
C ARG A 55 -8.37 -14.17 -6.50
N HIS A 56 -9.33 -13.28 -6.28
CA HIS A 56 -9.18 -11.87 -6.60
C HIS A 56 -8.73 -11.13 -5.35
N THR A 57 -7.52 -10.57 -5.40
CA THR A 57 -6.96 -9.70 -4.38
C THR A 57 -7.12 -8.26 -4.82
N ARG A 58 -7.73 -7.44 -3.97
CA ARG A 58 -8.18 -6.09 -4.31
C ARG A 58 -7.58 -5.08 -3.35
N ILE A 59 -7.06 -3.99 -3.90
CA ILE A 59 -6.60 -2.83 -3.14
C ILE A 59 -7.40 -1.61 -3.59
N GLY A 60 -8.07 -0.99 -2.64
CA GLY A 60 -8.89 0.19 -2.83
C GLY A 60 -8.10 1.44 -3.22
N LYS A 61 -8.82 2.55 -3.29
CA LYS A 61 -8.33 3.86 -3.69
C LYS A 61 -7.56 4.53 -2.56
N ASN A 62 -6.64 5.44 -2.89
CA ASN A 62 -5.95 6.28 -1.91
C ASN A 62 -5.27 5.48 -0.78
N CYS A 63 -4.82 4.26 -1.08
CA CYS A 63 -4.16 3.43 -0.08
C CYS A 63 -2.65 3.64 -0.10
N PHE A 64 -2.00 3.34 1.03
CA PHE A 64 -0.56 3.19 1.12
C PHE A 64 -0.22 1.78 1.59
N ILE A 65 0.54 1.04 0.76
CA ILE A 65 1.00 -0.30 1.09
C ILE A 65 2.48 -0.24 1.46
N GLY A 66 2.76 -0.36 2.75
CA GLY A 66 4.10 -0.22 3.32
C GLY A 66 5.07 -1.29 2.85
N ALA A 67 6.34 -0.93 2.81
CA ALA A 67 7.40 -1.73 2.21
C ALA A 67 7.47 -3.15 2.79
N ARG A 68 7.83 -4.13 1.96
CA ARG A 68 7.97 -5.55 2.34
C ARG A 68 6.71 -6.19 2.94
N SER A 69 5.53 -5.62 2.71
CA SER A 69 4.28 -6.25 3.10
C SER A 69 3.89 -7.37 2.14
N LEU A 70 3.21 -8.40 2.66
CA LEU A 70 2.56 -9.46 1.89
C LEU A 70 1.05 -9.31 1.97
N ILE A 71 0.40 -9.20 0.81
CA ILE A 71 -1.05 -9.25 0.68
C ILE A 71 -1.44 -10.63 0.18
N MET A 72 -2.15 -11.39 1.01
CA MET A 72 -2.47 -12.79 0.71
C MET A 72 -3.60 -12.93 -0.33
N PRO A 73 -3.68 -14.08 -1.02
CA PRO A 73 -4.71 -14.33 -2.03
C PRO A 73 -6.12 -14.14 -1.49
N GLY A 74 -6.93 -13.36 -2.22
CA GLY A 74 -8.35 -13.16 -1.93
C GLY A 74 -8.66 -12.05 -0.94
N VAL A 75 -7.65 -11.35 -0.44
CA VAL A 75 -7.85 -10.22 0.47
C VAL A 75 -8.39 -9.00 -0.29
N THR A 76 -9.37 -8.33 0.30
CA THR A 76 -9.85 -7.00 -0.09
C THR A 76 -9.42 -5.96 0.92
N ILE A 77 -8.62 -4.99 0.47
CA ILE A 77 -8.29 -3.78 1.21
C ILE A 77 -9.23 -2.68 0.71
N GLY A 78 -10.03 -2.10 1.60
CA GLY A 78 -10.92 -0.99 1.30
C GLY A 78 -10.19 0.30 0.97
N ASP A 79 -10.94 1.35 0.62
CA ASP A 79 -10.34 2.64 0.28
C ASP A 79 -9.72 3.32 1.52
N GLU A 80 -8.76 4.21 1.28
CA GLU A 80 -8.09 5.02 2.30
C GLU A 80 -7.45 4.20 3.43
N CYS A 81 -6.86 3.05 3.09
CA CYS A 81 -6.19 2.20 4.06
C CYS A 81 -4.67 2.37 4.06
N ILE A 82 -4.05 2.17 5.23
CA ILE A 82 -2.59 2.03 5.35
C ILE A 82 -2.26 0.61 5.81
N VAL A 83 -1.39 -0.05 5.07
CA VAL A 83 -0.71 -1.27 5.54
C VAL A 83 0.68 -0.87 6.01
N GLY A 84 0.99 -1.09 7.29
CA GLY A 84 2.30 -0.81 7.86
C GLY A 84 3.39 -1.68 7.20
N ALA A 85 4.63 -1.19 7.18
CA ALA A 85 5.75 -1.95 6.60
C ALA A 85 5.94 -3.33 7.25
N GLY A 86 6.33 -4.32 6.46
CA GLY A 86 6.59 -5.69 6.91
C GLY A 86 5.33 -6.49 7.30
N SER A 87 4.14 -6.00 6.97
CA SER A 87 2.90 -6.64 7.42
C SER A 87 2.51 -7.84 6.56
N VAL A 88 1.85 -8.83 7.16
CA VAL A 88 1.27 -9.97 6.44
C VAL A 88 -0.25 -9.91 6.56
N VAL A 89 -0.90 -9.43 5.50
CA VAL A 89 -2.35 -9.20 5.47
C VAL A 89 -3.05 -10.47 5.02
N VAL A 90 -3.73 -11.12 5.97
CA VAL A 90 -4.41 -12.42 5.78
C VAL A 90 -5.95 -12.32 5.81
N LYS A 91 -6.48 -11.13 6.07
CA LYS A 91 -7.93 -10.84 6.17
C LYS A 91 -8.23 -9.49 5.52
N ASP A 92 -9.47 -9.30 5.12
CA ASP A 92 -9.96 -8.06 4.55
C ASP A 92 -9.74 -6.88 5.51
N VAL A 93 -9.44 -5.72 4.93
CA VAL A 93 -9.19 -4.47 5.66
C VAL A 93 -10.33 -3.50 5.35
N PRO A 94 -11.13 -3.09 6.35
CA PRO A 94 -12.22 -2.15 6.13
C PRO A 94 -11.73 -0.76 5.73
N PHE A 95 -12.59 0.01 5.06
CA PHE A 95 -12.38 1.42 4.72
C PHE A 95 -11.75 2.23 5.87
N ARG A 96 -10.81 3.13 5.55
CA ARG A 96 -10.15 4.03 6.52
C ARG A 96 -9.48 3.32 7.69
N THR A 97 -8.93 2.15 7.43
CA THR A 97 -8.25 1.36 8.47
C THR A 97 -6.75 1.32 8.23
N ILE A 98 -6.00 1.54 9.30
CA ILE A 98 -4.56 1.27 9.36
C ILE A 98 -4.39 -0.11 9.98
N VAL A 99 -3.66 -1.00 9.30
CA VAL A 99 -3.29 -2.33 9.81
C VAL A 99 -1.78 -2.48 9.86
N ALA A 100 -1.26 -3.25 10.81
CA ALA A 100 0.16 -3.61 10.85
C ALA A 100 0.38 -4.98 11.53
N GLY A 101 1.52 -5.61 11.24
CA GLY A 101 1.97 -6.83 11.92
C GLY A 101 1.89 -8.11 11.07
N ASN A 102 2.27 -9.24 11.67
CA ASN A 102 2.18 -10.58 11.08
C ASN A 102 1.57 -11.56 12.10
N PRO A 103 0.27 -11.91 12.00
CA PRO A 103 -0.68 -11.39 11.01
C PRO A 103 -1.00 -9.90 11.24
N ALA A 104 -1.35 -9.19 10.16
CA ALA A 104 -1.73 -7.79 10.25
C ALA A 104 -3.06 -7.62 10.99
N VAL A 105 -3.11 -6.69 11.94
CA VAL A 105 -4.31 -6.36 12.72
C VAL A 105 -4.58 -4.85 12.66
N PRO A 106 -5.86 -4.41 12.79
CA PRO A 106 -6.18 -2.99 12.88
C PRO A 106 -5.46 -2.31 14.05
N ILE A 107 -4.78 -1.21 13.77
CA ILE A 107 -4.17 -0.34 14.79
C ILE A 107 -4.92 0.98 14.95
N LYS A 108 -5.63 1.43 13.90
CA LYS A 108 -6.45 2.64 13.90
C LYS A 108 -7.53 2.55 12.82
N THR A 109 -8.70 3.11 13.08
CA THR A 109 -9.82 3.17 12.15
C THR A 109 -10.32 4.61 11.99
N GLY A 110 -11.07 4.88 10.91
CA GLY A 110 -11.65 6.20 10.65
C GLY A 110 -10.62 7.27 10.29
N VAL A 111 -9.44 6.87 9.78
CA VAL A 111 -8.39 7.80 9.37
C VAL A 111 -8.68 8.30 7.95
N PRO A 112 -8.98 9.60 7.74
CA PRO A 112 -9.15 10.13 6.40
C PRO A 112 -7.79 10.22 5.71
N LEU A 113 -7.70 9.67 4.49
CA LEU A 113 -6.50 9.74 3.68
C LEU A 113 -6.83 10.34 2.31
N VAL A 114 -5.86 11.08 1.78
CA VAL A 114 -5.90 11.62 0.43
C VAL A 114 -5.05 10.76 -0.51
N ALA A 115 -4.85 11.22 -1.74
CA ALA A 115 -4.08 10.51 -2.77
C ALA A 115 -2.76 9.95 -2.21
N TYR A 116 -2.47 8.70 -2.58
CA TYR A 116 -1.27 7.94 -2.21
C TYR A 116 -1.18 7.59 -0.72
N GLY A 117 -2.32 7.59 -0.02
CA GLY A 117 -2.42 7.24 1.40
C GLY A 117 -1.76 8.27 2.33
N ALA A 118 -1.62 9.50 1.86
CA ALA A 118 -1.15 10.60 2.68
C ALA A 118 -2.25 11.07 3.64
N TYR A 119 -1.86 11.51 4.84
CA TYR A 119 -2.76 12.23 5.74
C TYR A 119 -3.15 13.57 5.13
N GLU A 120 -4.36 14.07 5.41
CA GLU A 120 -4.84 15.39 4.93
C GLU A 120 -3.86 16.53 5.28
N THR A 121 -3.17 16.43 6.42
CA THR A 121 -2.21 17.44 6.89
C THR A 121 -0.82 17.33 6.25
N ALA A 122 -0.58 16.33 5.39
CA ALA A 122 0.76 16.03 4.89
C ALA A 122 1.34 17.12 3.97
N ASP A 123 0.51 17.82 3.19
CA ASP A 123 0.99 18.86 2.28
C ASP A 123 1.57 20.07 3.01
N ALA A 124 0.93 20.49 4.11
CA ALA A 124 1.45 21.55 4.97
C ALA A 124 2.79 21.11 5.59
N ALA A 125 2.83 19.91 6.17
CA ALA A 125 4.06 19.36 6.77
C ALA A 125 5.22 19.23 5.76
N ARG A 126 4.92 18.82 4.52
CA ARG A 126 5.91 18.69 3.45
C ARG A 126 6.43 20.06 3.00
N SER A 127 5.56 21.05 2.85
CA SER A 127 5.95 22.41 2.45
C SER A 127 6.84 23.06 3.51
N ASP A 128 6.46 22.90 4.79
CA ASP A 128 7.25 23.39 5.92
C ASP A 128 8.62 22.72 5.99
N PHE A 129 8.71 21.41 5.74
CA PHE A 129 9.98 20.67 5.71
C PHE A 129 10.94 21.25 4.66
N TRP A 130 10.47 21.41 3.42
CA TRP A 130 11.32 21.93 2.33
C TRP A 130 11.69 23.40 2.51
N ALA A 131 10.81 24.21 3.10
CA ALA A 131 11.13 25.59 3.46
C ALA A 131 12.29 25.66 4.47
N LYS A 132 12.26 24.80 5.49
CA LYS A 132 13.35 24.71 6.50
C LYS A 132 14.65 24.17 5.89
N GLU A 133 14.57 23.15 5.05
CA GLU A 133 15.73 22.58 4.36
C GLU A 133 16.43 23.63 3.50
N ASN A 134 15.66 24.35 2.67
CA ASN A 134 16.19 25.41 1.80
C ASN A 134 16.75 26.61 2.58
N ALA A 135 16.27 26.84 3.80
CA ALA A 135 16.79 27.86 4.69
C ALA A 135 18.01 27.38 5.51
N GLY A 136 18.43 26.12 5.37
CA GLY A 136 19.53 25.52 6.14
C GLY A 136 19.22 25.33 7.63
N LEU A 137 17.92 25.24 7.99
CA LEU A 137 17.45 25.22 9.37
C LEU A 137 17.21 23.80 9.92
N ASN A 138 17.40 22.75 9.10
CA ASN A 138 17.29 21.36 9.54
C ASN A 138 18.62 20.86 10.11
N GLY A 139 18.99 21.35 11.30
CA GLY A 139 20.11 20.83 12.09
C GLY A 139 19.60 19.87 13.17
N ASP A 140 20.04 18.61 13.08
CA ASP A 140 19.95 17.50 14.06
C ASP A 140 18.59 17.28 14.75
N ASP A 141 17.86 16.24 14.31
CA ASP A 141 16.55 15.86 14.85
C ASP A 141 16.63 15.09 16.17
N GLY A 142 17.72 15.20 16.93
CA GLY A 142 17.78 14.91 18.37
C GLY A 142 17.39 13.48 18.78
N ARG A 143 17.21 12.55 17.84
CA ARG A 143 16.98 11.13 18.13
C ARG A 143 18.31 10.44 18.33
N SER A 144 18.95 10.80 19.44
CA SER A 144 19.92 9.93 20.09
C SER A 144 19.17 8.84 20.86
N SER A 145 19.62 7.59 20.65
CA SER A 145 19.18 6.30 21.22
C SER A 145 17.78 5.79 20.86
#